data_AF-A0A653J195-F1
#
_entry.id   AF-A0A653J195-F1
#
_cell.length_a   1.000
_cell.length_b   1.000
_cell.length_c   1.000
_cell.angle_alpha   90.00
_cell.angle_beta   90.00
_cell.angle_gamma   90.00
#
_symmetry.space_group_name_H-M   'P 1'
#
loop_
_entity.id
_entity.type
_entity.pdbx_description
1 polymer ?
#
loop_
_entity_poly.entity_id
_entity_poly.type
_entity_poly.pdbx_seq_one_letter_code
_entity_poly.pdbx_strand_id
1 'polypeptide(L)'
;MRIVSLIAAGAALAATPALAAKPVKTAAKPAVAAPAGAAKAPAEVQDAMLYLKVLISALQSDKVEQPVKGALVGCLYNNSLGKITESMDKLIAENPGKVSREEPNQVLSALAAVCGYRPAGAPGATAPAGPAATPSKAPAGR
;
A
#
# COMPACT_ATOMS: atom_id res chain seq x y z
N MET A 1 31.12 3.96 -12.92
CA MET A 1 31.50 5.35 -13.28
C MET A 1 31.35 6.19 -12.02
N ARG A 2 32.47 6.64 -11.46
CA ARG A 2 32.52 7.44 -10.23
C ARG A 2 32.10 8.87 -10.56
N ILE A 3 31.15 9.43 -9.82
CA ILE A 3 30.98 10.89 -9.77
C ILE A 3 31.08 11.29 -8.30
N VAL A 4 32.26 11.80 -7.99
CA VAL A 4 32.62 12.56 -6.80
C VAL A 4 32.05 13.96 -7.00
N SER A 5 31.27 14.46 -6.03
CA SER A 5 31.05 15.90 -5.86
C SER A 5 31.27 16.25 -4.39
N LEU A 6 32.10 17.26 -4.22
CA LEU A 6 32.82 17.70 -3.03
C LEU A 6 32.45 19.19 -2.84
N ILE A 7 32.47 19.66 -1.58
CA ILE A 7 32.59 21.09 -1.16
C ILE A 7 31.25 21.86 -1.23
N ALA A 8 30.81 22.70 -0.27
CA ALA A 8 31.56 23.65 0.53
C ALA A 8 30.94 23.93 1.91
N ALA A 9 31.80 24.11 2.91
CA ALA A 9 31.51 24.77 4.17
C ALA A 9 31.39 26.28 3.96
N GLY A 10 30.38 26.89 4.59
CA GLY A 10 30.23 28.34 4.66
C GLY A 10 29.95 28.76 6.10
N ALA A 11 31.02 29.08 6.83
CA ALA A 11 30.95 29.83 8.07
C ALA A 11 31.03 31.34 7.73
N ALA A 12 30.08 32.12 8.22
CA ALA A 12 30.24 33.57 8.33
C ALA A 12 29.53 34.05 9.60
N LEU A 13 30.32 34.28 10.64
CA LEU A 13 29.97 35.15 11.76
C LEU A 13 29.90 36.58 11.22
N ALA A 14 28.82 37.29 11.53
CA ALA A 14 28.80 38.74 11.50
C ALA A 14 28.19 39.24 12.82
N ALA A 15 29.06 39.75 13.68
CA ALA A 15 28.69 40.55 14.84
C ALA A 15 28.59 42.02 14.41
N THR A 16 27.50 42.68 14.76
CA THR A 16 27.37 44.15 14.68
C THR A 16 26.60 44.71 15.88
N PRO A 17 26.92 45.94 16.32
CA PRO A 17 26.82 46.37 17.71
C PRO A 17 25.46 46.96 18.10
N ALA A 18 25.23 46.98 19.42
CA ALA A 18 24.11 47.64 20.09
C ALA A 18 24.12 49.16 19.88
N LEU A 19 22.98 49.72 19.46
CA LEU A 19 22.67 51.14 19.48
C LEU A 19 21.22 51.36 19.92
N ALA A 20 21.08 52.06 21.05
CA ALA A 20 20.00 52.95 21.48
C ALA A 20 18.53 52.45 21.43
N ALA A 21 17.99 52.21 22.62
CA ALA A 21 16.57 52.01 22.88
C ALA A 21 15.73 53.29 22.64
N LYS A 22 14.62 53.13 21.91
CA LYS A 22 13.41 53.97 21.99
C LYS A 22 12.19 53.04 21.97
N PRO A 23 11.19 53.20 22.86
CA PRO A 23 10.02 52.34 22.85
C PRO A 23 9.07 52.82 21.74
N VAL A 24 9.22 52.26 20.54
CA VAL A 24 8.17 52.31 19.52
C VAL A 24 7.09 51.32 19.96
N LYS A 25 5.91 51.86 20.32
CA LYS A 25 4.67 51.06 20.41
C LYS A 25 4.41 50.45 19.05
N THR A 26 4.89 49.23 18.88
CA THR A 26 4.68 48.43 17.69
C THR A 26 3.27 47.85 17.81
N ALA A 27 2.36 48.32 16.97
CA ALA A 27 1.07 47.66 16.79
C ALA A 27 1.35 46.19 16.44
N ALA A 28 0.82 45.27 17.25
CA ALA A 28 0.98 43.84 17.05
C ALA A 28 0.39 43.48 15.67
N LYS A 29 1.27 43.19 14.72
CA LYS A 29 0.90 42.61 13.43
C LYS A 29 0.27 41.25 13.72
N PRO A 30 -0.90 40.90 13.14
CA PRO A 30 -1.51 39.60 13.37
C PRO A 30 -0.49 38.53 12.98
N ALA A 31 -0.15 37.67 13.94
CA ALA A 31 0.66 36.49 13.65
C ALA A 31 -0.14 35.66 12.65
N VAL A 32 0.38 35.56 11.41
CA VAL A 32 -0.12 34.59 10.44
C VAL A 32 0.09 33.23 11.07
N ALA A 33 -1.02 32.59 11.46
CA ALA A 33 -0.98 31.22 11.96
C ALA A 33 -0.29 30.36 10.90
N ALA A 34 0.81 29.72 11.31
CA ALA A 34 1.45 28.71 10.48
C ALA A 34 0.40 27.66 10.11
N PRO A 35 0.37 27.18 8.85
CA PRO A 35 -0.59 26.17 8.45
C PRO A 35 -0.46 25.00 9.42
N ALA A 36 -1.56 24.65 10.08
CA ALA A 36 -1.61 23.45 10.90
C ALA A 36 -1.16 22.29 10.01
N GLY A 37 0.00 21.72 10.32
CA GLY A 37 0.57 20.63 9.55
C GLY A 37 -0.48 19.54 9.40
N ALA A 38 -0.69 19.08 8.16
CA ALA A 38 -1.64 18.01 7.87
C ALA A 38 -1.38 16.85 8.83
N ALA A 39 -2.36 16.53 9.68
CA ALA A 39 -2.26 15.41 10.59
C ALA A 39 -1.98 14.15 9.76
N LYS A 40 -0.94 13.39 10.15
CA LYS A 40 -0.65 12.09 9.51
C LYS A 40 -1.90 11.22 9.64
N ALA A 41 -2.27 10.57 8.53
CA ALA A 41 -3.33 9.57 8.56
C ALA A 41 -2.99 8.47 9.58
N PRO A 42 -4.01 7.86 10.24
CA PRO A 42 -3.80 6.71 11.10
C PRO A 42 -3.00 5.61 10.39
N ALA A 43 -2.17 4.87 11.13
CA ALA A 43 -1.32 3.82 10.57
C ALA A 43 -2.12 2.80 9.75
N GLU A 44 -3.28 2.39 10.26
CA GLU A 44 -4.25 1.51 9.58
C GLU A 44 -4.65 2.01 8.18
N VAL A 45 -4.86 3.32 8.04
CA VAL A 45 -5.22 3.94 6.76
C VAL A 45 -4.02 3.93 5.82
N GLN A 46 -2.82 4.17 6.33
CA GLN A 46 -1.60 4.10 5.54
C GLN A 46 -1.32 2.69 5.03
N ASP A 47 -1.50 1.67 5.88
CA ASP A 47 -1.34 0.26 5.51
C ASP A 47 -2.40 -0.15 4.48
N ALA A 48 -3.67 0.23 4.68
CA ALA A 48 -4.73 0.01 3.71
C ALA A 48 -4.42 0.66 2.34
N MET A 49 -3.91 1.90 2.33
CA MET A 49 -3.51 2.58 1.09
C MET A 49 -2.32 1.91 0.43
N LEU A 50 -1.36 1.41 1.21
CA LEU A 50 -0.21 0.66 0.70
C LEU A 50 -0.67 -0.63 0.02
N TYR A 51 -1.53 -1.42 0.68
CA TYR A 51 -2.06 -2.65 0.11
C TYR A 51 -2.92 -2.40 -1.14
N LEU A 52 -3.76 -1.36 -1.11
CA LEU A 52 -4.55 -0.96 -2.27
C LEU A 52 -3.64 -0.58 -3.46
N LYS A 53 -2.57 0.18 -3.22
CA LYS A 53 -1.60 0.56 -4.26
C LYS A 53 -0.94 -0.67 -4.90
N VAL A 54 -0.53 -1.64 -4.08
CA VAL A 54 0.06 -2.90 -4.58
C VAL A 54 -0.96 -3.69 -5.39
N LEU A 55 -2.21 -3.79 -4.91
CA LEU A 55 -3.30 -4.45 -5.64
C LEU A 55 -3.52 -3.81 -7.01
N ILE A 56 -3.65 -2.48 -7.09
CA ILE A 56 -3.84 -1.77 -8.36
C ILE A 56 -2.66 -2.01 -9.31
N SER A 57 -1.43 -1.93 -8.78
CA SER A 57 -0.21 -2.19 -9.57
C SER A 57 -0.18 -3.61 -10.14
N ALA A 58 -0.64 -4.59 -9.37
CA ALA A 58 -0.74 -5.98 -9.82
C ALA A 58 -1.78 -6.17 -10.92
N LEU A 59 -2.94 -5.51 -10.83
CA LEU A 59 -3.98 -5.56 -11.87
C LEU A 59 -3.50 -4.95 -13.19
N GLN A 60 -2.70 -3.88 -13.10
CA GLN A 60 -2.13 -3.19 -14.26
C GLN A 60 -0.87 -3.87 -14.83
N SER A 61 -0.28 -4.82 -14.11
CA SER A 61 0.97 -5.47 -14.53
C SER A 61 0.74 -6.63 -15.49
N ASP A 62 1.46 -6.66 -16.61
CA ASP A 62 1.45 -7.82 -17.53
C ASP A 62 2.20 -9.04 -16.96
N LYS A 63 2.91 -8.87 -15.85
CA LYS A 63 3.68 -9.94 -15.19
C LYS A 63 2.86 -10.74 -14.19
N VAL A 64 1.65 -10.31 -13.88
CA VAL A 64 0.74 -11.00 -12.95
C VAL A 64 -0.23 -11.83 -13.78
N GLU A 65 -0.28 -13.12 -13.52
CA GLU A 65 -1.16 -14.02 -14.25
C GLU A 65 -2.64 -13.70 -14.01
N GLN A 66 -3.47 -13.92 -15.03
CA GLN A 66 -4.91 -13.62 -14.98
C GLN A 66 -5.64 -14.28 -13.79
N PRO A 67 -5.36 -15.54 -13.39
CA PRO A 67 -5.99 -16.14 -12.22
C PRO A 67 -5.69 -15.38 -10.92
N VAL A 68 -4.49 -14.82 -10.77
CA VAL A 68 -4.13 -13.99 -9.60
C VAL A 68 -4.92 -12.69 -9.63
N LYS A 69 -4.99 -12.02 -10.80
CA LYS A 69 -5.79 -10.79 -10.96
C LYS A 69 -7.26 -11.04 -10.63
N GLY A 70 -7.82 -12.15 -11.11
CA GLY A 70 -9.19 -12.56 -10.82
C GLY A 70 -9.44 -12.75 -9.31
N ALA A 71 -8.51 -13.42 -8.61
CA ALA A 71 -8.58 -13.55 -7.16
C ALA A 71 -8.52 -12.19 -6.43
N LEU A 72 -7.62 -11.30 -6.86
CA LEU A 72 -7.48 -9.96 -6.25
C LEU A 72 -8.75 -9.09 -6.44
N VAL A 73 -9.33 -9.07 -7.65
CA VAL A 73 -10.58 -8.31 -7.89
C VAL A 73 -11.74 -8.93 -7.13
N GLY A 74 -11.87 -10.27 -7.16
CA GLY A 74 -12.91 -10.97 -6.41
C GLY A 74 -12.81 -10.70 -4.92
N CYS A 75 -11.60 -10.71 -4.38
CA CYS A 75 -11.32 -10.39 -2.98
C CYS A 75 -11.74 -8.96 -2.61
N LEU A 76 -11.42 -7.98 -3.45
CA LEU A 76 -11.81 -6.59 -3.26
C LEU A 76 -13.33 -6.39 -3.35
N TYR A 77 -14.02 -7.13 -4.22
CA TYR A 77 -15.47 -7.02 -4.37
C TYR A 77 -16.24 -7.65 -3.20
N ASN A 78 -15.73 -8.76 -2.65
CA ASN A 78 -16.39 -9.52 -1.61
C ASN A 78 -16.00 -9.10 -0.18
N ASN A 79 -15.04 -8.21 -0.02
CA ASN A 79 -14.55 -7.77 1.30
C ASN A 79 -14.35 -6.25 1.33
N SER A 80 -14.47 -5.64 2.51
CA SER A 80 -14.03 -4.27 2.70
C SER A 80 -12.50 -4.19 2.69
N LEU A 81 -11.94 -3.08 2.22
CA LEU A 81 -10.49 -2.83 2.32
C LEU A 81 -9.98 -2.92 3.76
N GLY A 82 -10.79 -2.51 4.75
CA GLY A 82 -10.47 -2.68 6.16
C GLY A 82 -10.28 -4.16 6.53
N LYS A 83 -11.18 -5.05 6.11
CA LYS A 83 -11.07 -6.50 6.38
C LYS A 83 -9.86 -7.15 5.69
N ILE A 84 -9.52 -6.69 4.48
CA ILE A 84 -8.32 -7.13 3.77
C ILE A 84 -7.07 -6.68 4.53
N THR A 85 -7.04 -5.44 5.01
CA THR A 85 -5.93 -4.86 5.79
C THR A 85 -5.73 -5.63 7.09
N GLU A 86 -6.80 -5.86 7.86
CA GLU A 86 -6.76 -6.68 9.09
C GLU A 86 -6.18 -8.08 8.82
N SER A 87 -6.59 -8.72 7.71
CA SER A 87 -6.13 -10.05 7.33
C SER A 87 -4.65 -10.06 6.92
N MET A 88 -4.21 -9.02 6.21
CA MET A 88 -2.80 -8.82 5.84
C MET A 88 -1.93 -8.61 7.08
N ASP A 89 -2.37 -7.76 8.01
CA ASP A 89 -1.62 -7.45 9.22
C ASP A 89 -1.51 -8.66 10.13
N LYS A 90 -2.60 -9.43 10.25
CA LYS A 90 -2.59 -10.73 10.93
C LYS A 90 -1.60 -11.69 10.28
N LEU A 91 -1.63 -11.84 8.95
CA LEU A 91 -0.71 -12.71 8.22
C LEU A 91 0.75 -12.30 8.48
N ILE A 92 1.07 -11.00 8.44
CA ILE A 92 2.42 -10.49 8.68
C ILE A 92 2.85 -10.76 10.13
N ALA A 93 1.97 -10.51 11.10
CA ALA A 93 2.24 -10.76 12.51
C ALA A 93 2.47 -12.25 12.81
N GLU A 94 1.71 -13.15 12.16
CA GLU A 94 1.86 -14.60 12.30
C GLU A 94 3.10 -15.15 11.58
N ASN A 95 3.68 -14.39 10.64
CA ASN A 95 4.81 -14.80 9.81
C ASN A 95 5.97 -13.78 9.87
N PRO A 96 6.54 -13.52 11.05
CA PRO A 96 7.58 -12.51 11.21
C PRO A 96 8.80 -12.81 10.35
N GLY A 97 9.30 -11.80 9.64
CA GLY A 97 10.46 -11.92 8.74
C GLY A 97 10.19 -12.66 7.42
N LYS A 98 8.96 -13.11 7.15
CA LYS A 98 8.56 -13.73 5.87
C LYS A 98 7.91 -12.75 4.91
N VAL A 99 7.25 -11.72 5.44
CA VAL A 99 6.59 -10.67 4.67
C VAL A 99 7.02 -9.31 5.24
N SER A 100 7.76 -8.54 4.45
CA SER A 100 8.03 -7.12 4.69
C SER A 100 7.01 -6.27 3.93
N ARG A 101 6.47 -5.25 4.60
CA ARG A 101 5.57 -4.25 3.98
C ARG A 101 6.30 -3.33 3.00
N GLU A 102 7.62 -3.24 3.09
CA GLU A 102 8.43 -2.45 2.17
C GLU A 102 8.73 -3.18 0.87
N GLU A 103 8.51 -4.49 0.80
CA GLU A 103 8.82 -5.35 -0.35
C GLU A 103 7.55 -5.65 -1.17
N PRO A 104 7.31 -4.96 -2.32
CA PRO A 104 6.02 -5.02 -3.02
C PRO A 104 5.67 -6.44 -3.51
N ASN A 105 6.67 -7.23 -3.88
CA ASN A 105 6.47 -8.61 -4.31
C ASN A 105 6.00 -9.50 -3.15
N GLN A 106 6.52 -9.27 -1.94
CA GLN A 106 6.09 -10.01 -0.74
C GLN A 106 4.68 -9.59 -0.33
N VAL A 107 4.38 -8.29 -0.38
CA VAL A 107 3.02 -7.76 -0.14
C VAL A 107 2.03 -8.32 -1.16
N LEU A 108 2.38 -8.38 -2.44
CA LEU A 108 1.53 -8.96 -3.47
C LEU A 108 1.27 -10.45 -3.24
N SER A 109 2.31 -11.21 -2.89
CA SER A 109 2.16 -12.64 -2.59
C SER A 109 1.25 -12.87 -1.38
N ALA A 110 1.42 -12.07 -0.32
CA ALA A 110 0.56 -12.10 0.85
C ALA A 110 -0.89 -11.70 0.51
N LEU A 111 -1.09 -10.65 -0.29
CA LEU A 111 -2.41 -10.24 -0.77
C LEU A 111 -3.09 -11.37 -1.55
N ALA A 112 -2.39 -12.00 -2.48
CA ALA A 112 -2.92 -13.12 -3.24
C ALA A 112 -3.34 -14.28 -2.32
N ALA A 113 -2.52 -14.61 -1.31
CA ALA A 113 -2.83 -15.64 -0.33
C ALA A 113 -4.05 -15.30 0.54
N VAL A 114 -4.14 -14.07 1.07
CA VAL A 114 -5.31 -13.57 1.81
C VAL A 114 -6.56 -13.59 0.94
N CYS A 115 -6.40 -13.30 -0.34
CA CYS A 115 -7.47 -13.33 -1.34
C CYS A 115 -7.79 -14.74 -1.86
N GLY A 116 -7.25 -15.79 -1.23
CA GLY A 116 -7.59 -17.19 -1.52
C GLY A 116 -6.94 -17.76 -2.78
N TYR A 117 -6.01 -17.04 -3.41
CA TYR A 117 -5.26 -17.58 -4.53
C TYR A 117 -4.36 -18.73 -4.06
N ARG A 118 -4.54 -19.91 -4.68
CA ARG A 118 -3.69 -21.08 -4.51
C ARG A 118 -3.12 -21.45 -5.87
N PRO A 119 -1.79 -21.38 -6.07
CA PRO A 119 -1.18 -21.82 -7.32
C PRO A 119 -1.43 -23.31 -7.53
N ALA A 120 -1.68 -23.71 -8.77
CA ALA A 120 -1.86 -25.11 -9.12
C ALA A 120 -0.59 -25.88 -8.76
N GLY A 121 -0.73 -26.92 -7.93
CA GLY A 121 0.39 -27.70 -7.38
C GLY A 121 0.71 -27.44 -5.90
N ALA A 122 0.01 -26.51 -5.25
CA ALA A 122 0.05 -26.41 -3.79
C ALA A 122 -0.59 -27.67 -3.14
N PRO A 123 0.03 -28.28 -2.11
CA PRO A 123 -0.56 -29.41 -1.41
C PRO A 123 -1.97 -29.06 -0.89
N GLY A 124 -2.98 -29.82 -1.32
CA GLY A 124 -4.38 -29.61 -0.94
C GLY A 124 -5.24 -28.78 -1.91
N ALA A 125 -4.74 -28.44 -3.11
CA ALA A 125 -5.57 -27.84 -4.16
C ALA A 125 -6.56 -28.84 -4.77
N THR A 126 -7.69 -29.08 -4.10
CA THR A 126 -8.90 -29.58 -4.79
C THR A 126 -9.44 -28.45 -5.65
N ALA A 127 -9.40 -28.62 -6.97
CA ALA A 127 -10.03 -27.70 -7.90
C ALA A 127 -11.52 -27.51 -7.50
N PRO A 128 -12.06 -26.29 -7.54
CA PRO A 128 -13.50 -26.12 -7.38
C PRO A 128 -14.16 -26.93 -8.49
N ALA A 129 -15.01 -27.90 -8.11
CA ALA A 129 -15.88 -28.56 -9.05
C ALA A 129 -16.82 -27.47 -9.61
N GLY A 130 -16.50 -26.97 -10.80
CA GLY A 130 -17.48 -26.26 -11.61
C GLY A 130 -18.71 -27.17 -11.77
N PRO A 131 -19.93 -26.63 -11.86
CA PRO A 131 -21.12 -27.45 -12.03
C PRO A 131 -20.90 -28.40 -13.20
N ALA A 132 -20.93 -29.71 -12.92
CA ALA A 132 -20.87 -30.73 -13.95
C ALA A 132 -22.01 -30.43 -14.94
N ALA A 133 -21.65 -30.10 -16.18
CA ALA A 133 -22.61 -30.05 -17.27
C ALA A 133 -23.23 -31.44 -17.38
N THR A 134 -24.44 -31.60 -16.86
CA THR A 134 -25.26 -32.79 -17.12
C THR A 134 -25.44 -32.91 -18.64
N PRO A 135 -25.15 -34.07 -19.26
CA PRO A 135 -25.42 -34.25 -20.68
C PRO A 135 -26.94 -34.15 -20.90
N SER A 136 -27.38 -33.09 -21.57
CA SER A 136 -28.75 -32.95 -22.04
C SER A 136 -29.05 -34.10 -23.01
N LYS A 137 -29.89 -35.04 -22.56
CA LYS A 137 -30.50 -36.05 -23.42
C LYS A 137 -31.52 -35.35 -24.31
N ALA A 138 -31.21 -35.19 -25.60
CA ALA A 138 -32.18 -34.74 -26.59
C ALA A 138 -33.30 -35.79 -26.75
N PRO A 139 -34.60 -35.42 -26.70
CA PRO A 139 -35.65 -36.32 -27.14
C PRO A 139 -35.72 -36.34 -28.66
N ALA A 140 -35.60 -37.55 -29.22
CA ALA A 140 -35.90 -37.83 -30.61
C ALA A 140 -37.42 -37.65 -30.87
N GLY A 141 -37.74 -36.88 -31.90
CA GLY A 141 -38.92 -36.98 -32.78
C GLY A 141 -40.31 -37.20 -32.18
N ARG A 142 -41.23 -36.27 -32.49
CA ARG A 142 -42.46 -36.57 -33.23
C ARG A 142 -42.78 -35.42 -34.16
#